data_AF-A0A932LB19-F1
#
_entry.id   AF-A0A932LB19-F1
#
_cell.length_a   1.000
_cell.length_b   1.000
_cell.length_c   1.000
_cell.angle_alpha   90.00
_cell.angle_beta   90.00
_cell.angle_gamma   90.00
#
_symmetry.space_group_name_H-M   'P 1'
#
loop_
_entity.id
_entity.type
_entity.pdbx_description
1 polymer ?
#
loop_
_entity_poly.entity_id
_entity_poly.type
_entity_poly.pdbx_seq_one_letter_code
_entity_poly.pdbx_strand_id
1 'polypeptide(L)'
;MTDVVQKLWGFCHTLRHDGIDYGDYIEQITYLLFLKMADERGIELPAGCDWPTLRDHTGTELTDHYADLLRKLGRAPGILGDIYAGAQSRFNNPVKLKRLVNLVDETEWTALGVDIKAAAYEGLLEKAASEGKKGAGQGASAAPPALMNLYLHGLEPEIMLGDSIYEPSGSRGYDVVLTNPSFGTKGANQAPDREDFTVATSNKQLNFVQHVLTILKAGGRAAIVLPDNCLFADQAGEVFKIVTEDCDLHTVLRLPRGTFTPYSPGVKANVAFFTKGRPTDTVWIYDARTNVPGITKKDR
;
A
#
# COMPACT_ATOMS: atom_id res chain seq x y z
N MET A 1 -16.33 8.82 -13.33
CA MET A 1 -15.19 9.14 -12.43
C MET A 1 -15.46 10.54 -11.88
N THR A 2 -15.86 10.62 -10.61
CA THR A 2 -16.61 11.71 -9.97
C THR A 2 -15.92 13.09 -10.01
N ASP A 3 -16.71 14.16 -10.13
CA ASP A 3 -16.29 15.58 -10.07
C ASP A 3 -15.37 15.86 -8.85
N VAL A 4 -15.65 15.20 -7.73
CA VAL A 4 -14.86 15.27 -6.49
C VAL A 4 -13.40 14.83 -6.68
N VAL A 5 -13.15 13.71 -7.38
CA VAL A 5 -11.76 13.22 -7.62
C VAL A 5 -10.99 14.19 -8.49
N GLN A 6 -11.65 14.78 -9.49
CA GLN A 6 -11.02 15.76 -10.37
C GLN A 6 -10.68 17.05 -9.62
N LYS A 7 -11.59 17.53 -8.75
CA LYS A 7 -11.36 18.70 -7.90
C LYS A 7 -10.20 18.49 -6.93
N LEU A 8 -10.21 17.39 -6.18
CA LEU A 8 -9.13 17.04 -5.24
C LEU A 8 -7.80 16.89 -5.99
N TRP A 9 -7.78 16.06 -7.04
CA TRP A 9 -6.58 15.86 -7.84
C TRP A 9 -6.03 17.15 -8.46
N GLY A 10 -6.90 18.01 -9.00
CA GLY A 10 -6.51 19.28 -9.61
C GLY A 10 -5.74 20.18 -8.63
N PHE A 11 -6.05 20.11 -7.33
CA PHE A 11 -5.34 20.89 -6.32
C PHE A 11 -3.92 20.35 -6.05
N CYS A 12 -3.64 19.07 -6.28
CA CYS A 12 -2.31 18.49 -6.12
C CYS A 12 -1.25 19.22 -6.96
N HIS A 13 -1.56 19.57 -8.22
CA HIS A 13 -0.63 20.31 -9.08
C HIS A 13 -0.26 21.67 -8.50
N THR A 14 -1.19 22.32 -7.79
CA THR A 14 -0.94 23.60 -7.13
C THR A 14 0.06 23.46 -5.99
N LEU A 15 -0.01 22.35 -5.23
CA LEU A 15 0.83 22.10 -4.07
C LEU A 15 2.26 21.69 -4.42
N ARG A 16 2.49 21.16 -5.63
CA ARG A 16 3.83 20.81 -6.11
C ARG A 16 4.78 22.00 -6.19
N HIS A 17 4.24 23.20 -6.45
CA HIS A 17 5.04 24.43 -6.45
C HIS A 17 5.54 24.82 -5.05
N ASP A 18 4.85 24.33 -4.00
CA ASP A 18 5.16 24.61 -2.60
C ASP A 18 5.99 23.46 -1.96
N GLY A 19 6.51 22.53 -2.78
CA GLY A 19 7.39 21.44 -2.34
C GLY A 19 6.70 20.18 -1.85
N ILE A 20 5.36 20.11 -1.91
CA ILE A 20 4.59 18.92 -1.54
C ILE A 20 4.50 18.00 -2.77
N ASP A 21 5.09 16.82 -2.70
CA ASP A 21 5.01 15.85 -3.79
C ASP A 21 3.66 15.09 -3.79
N TYR A 22 3.46 14.20 -4.77
CA TYR A 22 2.22 13.43 -4.87
C TYR A 22 2.00 12.49 -3.69
N GLY A 23 3.08 11.89 -3.16
CA GLY A 23 2.99 10.98 -2.03
C GLY A 23 2.60 11.72 -0.75
N ASP A 24 3.29 12.83 -0.48
CA ASP A 24 2.97 13.74 0.62
C ASP A 24 1.53 14.24 0.50
N TYR A 25 1.10 14.67 -0.70
CA TYR A 25 -0.27 15.13 -0.92
C TYR A 25 -1.32 14.06 -0.58
N ILE A 26 -1.12 12.83 -1.05
CA ILE A 26 -2.01 11.71 -0.73
C ILE A 26 -2.06 11.45 0.77
N GLU A 27 -0.92 11.50 1.44
CA GLU A 27 -0.86 11.30 2.89
C GLU A 27 -1.69 12.39 3.60
N GLN A 28 -1.50 13.66 3.24
CA GLN A 28 -2.21 14.77 3.84
C GLN A 28 -3.72 14.74 3.58
N ILE A 29 -4.15 14.44 2.34
CA ILE A 29 -5.58 14.34 2.05
C ILE A 29 -6.21 13.13 2.75
N THR A 30 -5.45 12.05 2.97
CA THR A 30 -5.92 10.89 3.75
C THR A 30 -6.23 11.30 5.19
N TYR A 31 -5.32 12.03 5.82
CA TYR A 31 -5.52 12.56 7.18
C TYR A 31 -6.74 13.48 7.28
N LEU A 32 -6.95 14.35 6.30
CA LEU A 32 -8.10 15.26 6.30
C LEU A 32 -9.42 14.53 6.01
N LEU A 33 -9.45 13.63 5.03
CA LEU A 33 -10.64 12.85 4.70
C LEU A 33 -11.06 11.97 5.87
N PHE A 34 -10.09 11.34 6.53
CA PHE A 34 -10.38 10.51 7.69
C PHE A 34 -10.96 11.34 8.83
N LEU A 35 -10.36 12.50 9.13
CA LEU A 35 -10.87 13.40 10.16
C LEU A 35 -12.30 13.87 9.84
N LYS A 36 -12.57 14.28 8.60
CA LYS A 36 -13.91 14.73 8.15
C LYS A 36 -14.96 13.64 8.39
N MET A 37 -14.66 12.41 7.96
CA MET A 37 -15.63 11.32 8.11
C MET A 37 -15.75 10.82 9.55
N ALA A 38 -14.69 10.90 10.34
CA ALA A 38 -14.73 10.57 11.76
C ALA A 38 -15.69 11.51 12.49
N ASP A 39 -15.60 12.80 12.20
CA ASP A 39 -16.52 13.83 12.69
C ASP A 39 -17.96 13.59 12.24
N GLU A 40 -18.19 13.37 10.93
CA GLU A 40 -19.53 13.10 10.38
C GLU A 40 -20.19 11.83 10.95
N ARG A 41 -19.39 10.83 11.35
CA ARG A 41 -19.86 9.59 11.97
C ARG A 41 -20.03 9.71 13.49
N GLY A 42 -19.61 10.81 14.10
CA GLY A 42 -19.62 11.00 15.55
C GLY A 42 -18.65 10.07 16.28
N ILE A 43 -17.50 9.75 15.67
CA ILE A 43 -16.41 9.03 16.35
C ILE A 43 -15.88 9.91 17.46
N GLU A 44 -15.62 9.32 18.63
CA GLU A 44 -15.03 10.05 19.74
C GLU A 44 -13.57 10.43 19.42
N LEU A 45 -13.32 11.74 19.32
CA LEU A 45 -12.02 12.31 19.02
C LEU A 45 -11.44 13.01 20.26
N PRO A 46 -10.11 13.06 20.42
CA PRO A 46 -9.50 13.87 21.47
C PRO A 46 -9.96 15.33 21.42
N ALA A 47 -10.01 16.00 22.58
CA ALA A 47 -10.52 17.36 22.68
C ALA A 47 -9.78 18.34 21.73
N GLY A 48 -10.57 19.05 20.91
CA GLY A 48 -10.08 19.99 19.90
C GLY A 48 -9.41 19.32 18.70
N CYS A 49 -9.67 18.04 18.46
CA CYS A 49 -9.26 17.32 17.25
C CYS A 49 -10.44 17.01 16.34
N ASP A 50 -11.58 17.69 16.47
CA ASP A 50 -12.74 17.57 15.60
C ASP A 50 -12.62 18.41 14.31
N TRP A 51 -13.43 18.08 13.32
CA TRP A 51 -13.38 18.75 12.02
C TRP A 51 -13.80 20.22 12.07
N PRO A 52 -14.90 20.62 12.75
CA PRO A 52 -15.29 22.03 12.89
C PRO A 52 -14.17 22.89 13.48
N THR A 53 -13.49 22.40 14.51
CA THR A 53 -12.35 23.11 15.12
C THR A 53 -11.25 23.36 14.09
N LEU A 54 -10.79 22.34 13.36
CA LEU A 54 -9.77 22.52 12.30
C LEU A 54 -10.26 23.48 11.21
N ARG A 55 -11.50 23.29 10.75
CA ARG A 55 -12.12 24.08 9.67
C ARG A 55 -12.19 25.55 10.04
N ASP A 56 -12.42 25.92 11.29
CA ASP A 56 -12.65 27.33 11.65
C ASP A 56 -11.34 28.13 11.82
N HIS A 57 -10.20 27.45 12.03
CA HIS A 57 -8.89 28.13 12.07
C HIS A 57 -8.46 28.70 10.71
N THR A 58 -7.65 29.75 10.74
CA THR A 58 -7.08 30.40 9.55
C THR A 58 -5.64 30.85 9.81
N GLY A 59 -4.92 31.26 8.77
CA GLY A 59 -3.55 31.79 8.93
C GLY A 59 -2.60 30.78 9.58
N THR A 60 -1.61 31.28 10.32
CA THR A 60 -0.59 30.45 10.99
C THR A 60 -1.20 29.56 12.08
N GLU A 61 -2.28 30.01 12.72
CA GLU A 61 -2.99 29.21 13.71
C GLU A 61 -3.53 27.91 13.12
N LEU A 62 -3.97 27.92 11.84
CA LEU A 62 -4.40 26.71 11.15
C LEU A 62 -3.26 25.71 10.97
N THR A 63 -2.08 26.17 10.55
CA THR A 63 -0.91 25.28 10.34
C THR A 63 -0.41 24.71 11.66
N ASP A 64 -0.38 25.53 12.71
CA ASP A 64 0.04 25.11 14.05
C ASP A 64 -0.96 24.10 14.64
N HIS A 65 -2.25 24.42 14.55
CA HIS A 65 -3.31 23.54 15.00
C HIS A 65 -3.33 22.20 14.26
N TYR A 66 -3.17 22.22 12.93
CA TYR A 66 -3.12 20.98 12.14
C TYR A 66 -1.94 20.10 12.54
N ALA A 67 -0.75 20.67 12.76
CA ALA A 67 0.41 19.91 13.22
C ALA A 67 0.20 19.30 14.62
N ASP A 68 -0.42 20.04 15.53
CA ASP A 68 -0.77 19.55 16.88
C ASP A 68 -1.86 18.48 16.84
N LEU A 69 -2.87 18.63 15.98
CA LEU A 69 -3.94 17.68 15.76
C LEU A 69 -3.39 16.33 15.29
N LEU A 70 -2.51 16.31 14.27
CA LEU A 70 -1.87 15.08 13.79
C LEU A 70 -1.10 14.36 14.90
N ARG A 71 -0.38 15.13 15.73
CA ARG A 71 0.38 14.58 16.87
C ARG A 71 -0.53 13.98 17.95
N LYS A 72 -1.66 14.62 18.24
CA LYS A 72 -2.64 14.12 19.22
C LYS A 72 -3.34 12.86 18.71
N LEU A 73 -3.79 12.86 17.46
CA LEU A 73 -4.44 11.70 16.84
C LEU A 73 -3.49 10.51 16.72
N GLY A 74 -2.21 10.73 16.39
CA GLY A 74 -1.19 9.68 16.35
C GLY A 74 -0.85 9.07 17.72
N ARG A 75 -1.38 9.62 18.81
CA ARG A 75 -1.27 9.07 20.19
C ARG A 75 -2.60 8.50 20.69
N ALA A 76 -3.67 8.59 19.90
CA ALA A 76 -4.95 8.01 20.25
C ALA A 76 -4.88 6.48 20.23
N PRO A 77 -5.70 5.77 21.02
CA PRO A 77 -5.77 4.31 20.95
C PRO A 77 -6.48 3.83 19.67
N GLY A 78 -6.20 2.59 19.29
CA GLY A 78 -6.89 1.90 18.18
C GLY A 78 -6.60 2.51 16.81
N ILE A 79 -7.57 2.37 15.89
CA ILE A 79 -7.40 2.73 14.48
C ILE A 79 -7.03 4.20 14.24
N LEU A 80 -7.42 5.12 15.14
CA LEU A 80 -6.99 6.51 15.09
C LEU A 80 -5.48 6.63 15.29
N GLY A 81 -4.92 5.97 16.30
CA GLY A 81 -3.48 5.93 16.51
C GLY A 81 -2.75 5.34 15.31
N ASP A 82 -3.27 4.24 14.77
CA ASP A 82 -2.63 3.51 13.66
C ASP A 82 -2.61 4.33 12.36
N ILE A 83 -3.70 5.04 12.04
CA ILE A 83 -3.78 5.89 10.85
C ILE A 83 -2.85 7.09 10.96
N TYR A 84 -2.79 7.73 12.12
CA TYR A 84 -2.00 8.95 12.34
C TYR A 84 -0.61 8.67 12.95
N ALA A 85 -0.17 7.41 12.97
CA ALA A 85 1.10 7.00 13.55
C ALA A 85 2.27 7.71 12.84
N GLY A 86 2.98 8.57 13.58
CA GLY A 86 4.08 9.36 13.03
C GLY A 86 3.67 10.43 12.03
N ALA A 87 2.37 10.75 11.93
CA ALA A 87 1.85 11.75 11.00
C ALA A 87 2.49 13.13 11.22
N GLN A 88 2.88 13.77 10.12
CA GLN A 88 3.47 15.11 10.10
C GLN A 88 2.79 15.97 9.04
N SER A 89 2.59 17.24 9.36
CA SER A 89 2.15 18.22 8.36
C SER A 89 3.26 18.45 7.33
N ARG A 90 2.87 18.52 6.06
CA ARG A 90 3.74 18.93 4.95
C ARG A 90 3.44 20.36 4.47
N PHE A 91 2.48 21.03 5.10
CA PHE A 91 2.07 22.38 4.72
C PHE A 91 2.87 23.45 5.43
N ASN A 92 3.58 24.26 4.65
CA ASN A 92 4.19 25.51 5.12
C ASN A 92 3.36 26.76 4.73
N ASN A 93 2.34 26.58 3.87
CA ASN A 93 1.51 27.66 3.36
C ASN A 93 0.07 27.56 3.92
N PRO A 94 -0.33 28.43 4.87
CA PRO A 94 -1.62 28.34 5.52
C PRO A 94 -2.80 28.56 4.56
N VAL A 95 -2.63 29.37 3.51
CA VAL A 95 -3.67 29.61 2.50
C VAL A 95 -3.96 28.33 1.72
N LYS A 96 -2.93 27.54 1.42
CA LYS A 96 -3.08 26.27 0.69
C LYS A 96 -3.70 25.19 1.55
N LEU A 97 -3.28 25.08 2.82
CA LEU A 97 -3.91 24.17 3.78
C LEU A 97 -5.39 24.50 3.93
N LYS A 98 -5.72 25.78 4.15
CA LYS A 98 -7.12 26.23 4.24
C LYS A 98 -7.93 25.87 3.00
N ARG A 99 -7.34 26.05 1.81
CA ARG A 99 -7.99 25.68 0.56
C ARG A 99 -8.25 24.18 0.44
N LEU A 100 -7.31 23.33 0.89
CA LEU A 100 -7.53 21.88 0.91
C LEU A 100 -8.62 21.48 1.92
N VAL A 101 -8.61 22.08 3.13
CA VAL A 101 -9.65 21.86 4.14
C VAL A 101 -11.03 22.21 3.58
N ASN A 102 -11.17 23.37 2.95
CA ASN A 102 -12.44 23.77 2.33
C ASN A 102 -12.87 22.82 1.20
N LEU A 103 -11.94 22.37 0.35
CA LEU A 103 -12.25 21.40 -0.72
C LEU A 103 -12.77 20.06 -0.16
N VAL A 104 -12.25 19.61 0.98
CA VAL A 104 -12.74 18.41 1.65
C VAL A 104 -14.10 18.67 2.31
N ASP A 105 -14.31 19.86 2.87
CA ASP A 105 -15.56 20.27 3.55
C ASP A 105 -16.76 20.44 2.60
N GLU A 106 -16.51 20.76 1.32
CA GLU A 106 -17.55 20.92 0.28
C GLU A 106 -18.40 19.65 0.04
N THR A 107 -17.93 18.49 0.51
CA THR A 107 -18.59 17.20 0.29
C THR A 107 -18.99 16.59 1.63
N GLU A 108 -20.23 16.12 1.72
CA GLU A 108 -20.71 15.26 2.80
C GLU A 108 -20.31 13.81 2.49
N TRP A 109 -19.21 13.35 3.08
CA TRP A 109 -18.59 12.08 2.68
C TRP A 109 -19.37 10.87 3.18
N THR A 110 -19.95 10.94 4.38
CA THR A 110 -20.79 9.88 4.93
C THR A 110 -22.04 9.60 4.10
N ALA A 111 -22.63 10.63 3.47
CA ALA A 111 -23.80 10.50 2.60
C ALA A 111 -23.50 9.74 1.29
N LEU A 112 -22.24 9.68 0.87
CA LEU A 112 -21.83 8.90 -0.30
C LEU A 112 -21.83 7.40 0.01
N GLY A 113 -22.23 6.57 -0.96
CA GLY A 113 -22.07 5.12 -0.87
C GLY A 113 -20.61 4.72 -0.69
N VAL A 114 -20.35 3.61 0.00
CA VAL A 114 -19.00 3.08 0.26
C VAL A 114 -18.22 2.92 -1.04
N ASP A 115 -18.84 2.33 -2.07
CA ASP A 115 -18.22 2.14 -3.39
C ASP A 115 -17.79 3.45 -4.04
N ILE A 116 -18.56 4.52 -3.85
CA ILE A 116 -18.25 5.85 -4.41
C ILE A 116 -17.04 6.47 -3.70
N LYS A 117 -17.00 6.36 -2.36
CA LYS A 117 -15.86 6.84 -1.55
C LYS A 117 -14.58 6.07 -1.86
N ALA A 118 -14.68 4.74 -1.88
CA ALA A 118 -13.57 3.85 -2.19
C ALA A 118 -13.04 4.15 -3.60
N ALA A 119 -13.90 4.19 -4.62
CA ALA A 119 -13.50 4.52 -5.98
C ALA A 119 -12.88 5.93 -6.10
N ALA A 120 -13.38 6.90 -5.31
CA ALA A 120 -12.80 8.24 -5.29
C ALA A 120 -11.38 8.24 -4.71
N TYR A 121 -11.19 7.56 -3.58
CA TYR A 121 -9.91 7.47 -2.90
C TYR A 121 -8.90 6.62 -3.68
N GLU A 122 -9.32 5.46 -4.20
CA GLU A 122 -8.52 4.60 -5.07
C GLU A 122 -8.09 5.34 -6.34
N GLY A 123 -8.97 6.15 -6.94
CA GLY A 123 -8.62 7.00 -8.07
C GLY A 123 -7.55 8.05 -7.74
N LEU A 124 -7.52 8.58 -6.51
CA LEU A 124 -6.44 9.47 -6.06
C LEU A 124 -5.12 8.69 -5.91
N LEU A 125 -5.16 7.51 -5.30
CA LEU A 125 -3.98 6.64 -5.15
C LEU A 125 -3.40 6.21 -6.50
N GLU A 126 -4.25 5.80 -7.44
CA GLU A 126 -3.84 5.40 -8.78
C GLU A 126 -3.16 6.57 -9.51
N LYS A 127 -3.75 7.76 -9.45
CA LYS A 127 -3.18 8.96 -10.07
C LYS A 127 -1.84 9.34 -9.45
N ALA A 128 -1.74 9.32 -8.11
CA ALA A 128 -0.50 9.60 -7.38
C ALA A 128 0.60 8.60 -7.71
N ALA A 129 0.26 7.32 -7.76
CA ALA A 129 1.17 6.31 -8.28
C ALA A 129 1.60 6.71 -9.69
N SER A 130 0.66 7.06 -10.59
CA SER A 130 0.88 7.28 -12.03
C SER A 130 1.71 8.51 -12.39
N GLU A 131 1.66 9.58 -11.57
CA GLU A 131 2.38 10.84 -11.83
C GLU A 131 3.69 10.96 -11.03
N GLY A 132 3.94 10.07 -10.06
CA GLY A 132 5.18 10.02 -9.30
C GLY A 132 6.40 9.69 -10.16
N LYS A 133 7.18 10.72 -10.56
CA LYS A 133 8.54 10.53 -11.10
C LYS A 133 9.44 10.02 -9.97
N LYS A 134 9.64 8.70 -9.92
CA LYS A 134 10.30 7.94 -8.83
C LYS A 134 9.44 7.83 -7.56
N GLY A 135 8.97 6.62 -7.27
CA GLY A 135 8.90 6.17 -5.88
C GLY A 135 7.65 6.49 -5.06
N ALA A 136 6.54 7.00 -5.63
CA ALA A 136 5.29 7.09 -4.86
C ALA A 136 4.84 5.72 -4.29
N GLY A 137 5.21 4.61 -4.93
CA GLY A 137 5.01 3.25 -4.41
C GLY A 137 6.19 2.65 -3.61
N GLN A 138 7.28 3.39 -3.37
CA GLN A 138 8.47 2.90 -2.64
C GLN A 138 8.90 3.79 -1.47
N GLY A 139 8.35 5.00 -1.32
CA GLY A 139 8.73 5.95 -0.26
C GLY A 139 7.57 6.52 0.56
N ALA A 140 6.33 6.49 0.07
CA ALA A 140 5.16 6.87 0.85
C ALA A 140 4.71 5.68 1.72
N SER A 141 4.33 5.95 2.97
CA SER A 141 3.73 4.91 3.82
C SER A 141 2.44 4.42 3.18
N ALA A 142 2.40 3.15 2.77
CA ALA A 142 1.19 2.53 2.23
C ALA A 142 0.15 2.24 3.32
N ALA A 143 0.51 2.38 4.60
CA ALA A 143 -0.33 2.01 5.72
C ALA A 143 -1.56 2.94 5.89
N PRO A 144 -1.44 4.28 5.98
CA PRO A 144 -2.63 5.14 6.12
C PRO A 144 -3.63 4.98 4.96
N PRO A 145 -3.20 4.88 3.69
CA PRO A 145 -4.12 4.59 2.61
C PRO A 145 -4.80 3.22 2.65
N ALA A 146 -4.08 2.18 3.05
CA ALA A 146 -4.65 0.85 3.19
C ALA A 146 -5.66 0.79 4.34
N LEU A 147 -5.31 1.36 5.51
CA LEU A 147 -6.20 1.46 6.67
C LEU A 147 -7.48 2.20 6.30
N MET A 148 -7.35 3.34 5.62
CA MET A 148 -8.48 4.13 5.13
C MET A 148 -9.38 3.32 4.21
N ASN A 149 -8.83 2.61 3.21
CA ASN A 149 -9.65 1.83 2.28
C ASN A 149 -10.40 0.68 2.99
N LEU A 150 -9.72 -0.03 3.89
CA LEU A 150 -10.33 -1.13 4.66
C LEU A 150 -11.40 -0.61 5.62
N TYR A 151 -11.13 0.50 6.30
CA TYR A 151 -12.08 1.18 7.18
C TYR A 151 -13.34 1.65 6.42
N LEU A 152 -13.18 2.18 5.20
CA LEU A 152 -14.32 2.56 4.36
C LEU A 152 -15.23 1.38 4.04
N HIS A 153 -14.66 0.18 3.87
CA HIS A 153 -15.38 -1.07 3.65
C HIS A 153 -15.92 -1.72 4.94
N GLY A 154 -15.76 -1.07 6.09
CA GLY A 154 -16.24 -1.59 7.38
C GLY A 154 -15.42 -2.78 7.88
N LEU A 155 -14.18 -2.92 7.43
CA LEU A 155 -13.24 -3.92 7.92
C LEU A 155 -12.43 -3.34 9.09
N GLU A 156 -12.08 -4.19 10.05
CA GLU A 156 -11.14 -3.90 11.13
C GLU A 156 -9.79 -4.53 10.80
N PRO A 157 -8.87 -3.77 10.17
CA PRO A 157 -7.62 -4.34 9.69
C PRO A 157 -6.56 -4.40 10.78
N GLU A 158 -5.75 -5.46 10.76
CA GLU A 158 -4.51 -5.54 11.54
C GLU A 158 -3.33 -5.20 10.62
N ILE A 159 -2.99 -3.91 10.51
CA ILE A 159 -1.80 -3.46 9.76
C ILE A 159 -0.70 -3.10 10.75
N MET A 160 0.44 -3.79 10.65
CA MET A 160 1.61 -3.54 11.48
C MET A 160 2.72 -2.91 10.64
N LEU A 161 3.42 -1.94 11.22
CA LEU A 161 4.66 -1.41 10.66
C LEU A 161 5.84 -2.26 11.12
N GLY A 162 6.55 -2.89 10.18
CA GLY A 162 7.74 -3.69 10.45
C GLY A 162 8.38 -4.22 9.16
N ASP A 163 9.58 -4.75 9.26
CA ASP A 163 10.29 -5.37 8.13
C ASP A 163 10.01 -6.89 8.04
N SER A 164 9.15 -7.31 7.12
CA SER A 164 8.76 -8.72 6.98
C SER A 164 9.92 -9.69 6.73
N ILE A 165 11.02 -9.24 6.13
CA ILE A 165 12.18 -10.08 5.84
C ILE A 165 13.12 -10.14 7.05
N TYR A 166 13.46 -8.98 7.61
CA TYR A 166 14.51 -8.86 8.63
C TYR A 166 14.00 -9.00 10.06
N GLU A 167 12.69 -8.92 10.28
CA GLU A 167 12.07 -9.20 11.57
C GLU A 167 11.41 -10.60 11.52
N PRO A 168 11.63 -11.46 12.55
CA PRO A 168 10.96 -12.74 12.64
C PRO A 168 9.44 -12.57 12.65
N SER A 169 8.73 -13.39 11.86
CA SER A 169 7.28 -13.48 12.00
C SER A 169 6.93 -14.09 13.36
N GLY A 170 5.87 -13.58 13.99
CA GLY A 170 5.28 -14.25 15.15
C GLY A 170 4.77 -15.66 14.83
N SER A 171 4.26 -16.38 15.83
CA SER A 171 3.75 -17.75 15.67
C SER A 171 2.44 -17.88 14.88
N ARG A 172 1.88 -16.77 14.40
CA ARG A 172 0.60 -16.74 13.68
C ARG A 172 0.78 -17.28 12.27
N GLY A 173 0.07 -18.36 11.95
CA GLY A 173 -0.09 -18.85 10.59
C GLY A 173 -1.32 -18.26 9.89
N TYR A 174 -1.32 -18.26 8.56
CA TYR A 174 -2.40 -17.78 7.71
C TYR A 174 -2.91 -18.87 6.75
N ASP A 175 -4.23 -18.87 6.51
CA ASP A 175 -4.90 -19.76 5.55
C ASP A 175 -4.74 -19.26 4.10
N VAL A 176 -4.61 -17.95 3.92
CA VAL A 176 -4.47 -17.29 2.61
C VAL A 176 -3.41 -16.19 2.71
N VAL A 177 -2.48 -16.16 1.74
CA VAL A 177 -1.51 -15.07 1.57
C VAL A 177 -1.59 -14.53 0.14
N LEU A 178 -1.86 -13.24 -0.01
CA LEU A 178 -1.85 -12.54 -1.29
C LEU A 178 -0.81 -11.41 -1.20
N THR A 179 0.18 -11.41 -2.07
CA THR A 179 1.24 -10.39 -1.99
C THR A 179 1.88 -10.07 -3.33
N ASN A 180 2.26 -8.81 -3.48
CA ASN A 180 3.11 -8.30 -4.55
C ASN A 180 4.35 -7.65 -3.92
N PRO A 181 5.37 -8.45 -3.55
CA PRO A 181 6.58 -7.92 -2.94
C PRO A 181 7.31 -6.93 -3.84
N SER A 182 8.06 -6.01 -3.23
CA SER A 182 8.78 -5.00 -3.99
C SER A 182 9.78 -5.62 -4.98
N PHE A 183 9.83 -5.11 -6.21
CA PHE A 183 10.82 -5.55 -7.22
C PHE A 183 12.20 -4.91 -7.04
N GLY A 184 12.34 -3.95 -6.12
CA GLY A 184 13.60 -3.22 -5.90
C GLY A 184 14.62 -4.01 -5.11
N THR A 185 15.90 -3.69 -5.29
CA THR A 185 17.03 -4.28 -4.57
C THR A 185 17.60 -3.35 -3.49
N LYS A 186 17.04 -2.15 -3.29
CA LYS A 186 17.51 -1.22 -2.27
C LYS A 186 17.46 -1.85 -0.88
N GLY A 187 18.57 -1.77 -0.15
CA GLY A 187 18.70 -2.38 1.19
C GLY A 187 18.88 -3.90 1.19
N ALA A 188 19.15 -4.53 0.03
CA ALA A 188 19.43 -5.95 -0.10
C ALA A 188 20.93 -6.26 0.06
N ASN A 189 21.57 -5.65 1.06
CA ASN A 189 23.03 -5.68 1.17
C ASN A 189 23.55 -6.94 1.89
N GLN A 190 22.70 -7.61 2.67
CA GLN A 190 23.03 -8.80 3.43
C GLN A 190 21.84 -9.74 3.52
N ALA A 191 22.14 -11.04 3.65
CA ALA A 191 21.13 -12.03 3.99
C ALA A 191 20.52 -11.71 5.37
N PRO A 192 19.21 -11.92 5.55
CA PRO A 192 18.57 -11.70 6.84
C PRO A 192 19.04 -12.75 7.86
N ASP A 193 19.11 -12.36 9.13
CA ASP A 193 19.39 -13.27 10.24
C ASP A 193 18.07 -13.96 10.66
N ARG A 194 17.73 -15.03 9.94
CA ARG A 194 16.45 -15.73 10.04
C ARG A 194 16.68 -17.24 10.10
N GLU A 195 16.57 -17.81 11.30
CA GLU A 195 16.74 -19.26 11.51
C GLU A 195 15.66 -20.10 10.79
N ASP A 196 14.51 -19.51 10.49
CA ASP A 196 13.40 -20.13 9.77
C ASP A 196 13.54 -20.04 8.24
N PHE A 197 14.56 -19.36 7.70
CA PHE A 197 14.88 -19.36 6.28
C PHE A 197 15.92 -20.44 5.97
N THR A 198 15.55 -21.39 5.11
CA THR A 198 16.39 -22.54 4.78
C THR A 198 17.55 -22.15 3.85
N VAL A 199 17.38 -21.14 3.01
CA VAL A 199 18.35 -20.73 1.99
C VAL A 199 18.84 -19.32 2.30
N ALA A 200 20.13 -19.20 2.58
CA ALA A 200 20.77 -17.92 2.81
C ALA A 200 20.94 -17.15 1.48
N THR A 201 20.23 -16.04 1.33
CA THR A 201 20.36 -15.16 0.15
C THR A 201 20.11 -13.70 0.52
N SER A 202 20.77 -12.78 -0.18
CA SER A 202 20.46 -11.35 -0.11
C SER A 202 19.33 -10.97 -1.07
N ASN A 203 18.86 -11.88 -1.94
CA ASN A 203 17.78 -11.62 -2.87
C ASN A 203 16.45 -11.46 -2.12
N LYS A 204 15.95 -10.21 -2.05
CA LYS A 204 14.72 -9.86 -1.33
C LYS A 204 13.51 -10.63 -1.83
N GLN A 205 13.40 -10.84 -3.15
CA GLN A 205 12.22 -11.49 -3.71
C GLN A 205 12.20 -12.98 -3.34
N LEU A 206 13.35 -13.66 -3.35
CA LEU A 206 13.47 -15.03 -2.83
C LEU A 206 13.20 -15.10 -1.32
N ASN A 207 13.69 -14.13 -0.54
CA ASN A 207 13.39 -14.04 0.89
C ASN A 207 11.89 -13.83 1.17
N PHE A 208 11.16 -13.11 0.32
CA PHE A 208 9.70 -13.05 0.43
C PHE A 208 9.02 -14.38 0.13
N VAL A 209 9.53 -15.18 -0.83
CA VAL A 209 9.01 -16.55 -1.05
C VAL A 209 9.20 -17.40 0.21
N GLN A 210 10.41 -17.39 0.79
CA GLN A 210 10.70 -18.09 2.05
C GLN A 210 9.78 -17.61 3.18
N HIS A 211 9.60 -16.31 3.35
CA HIS A 211 8.68 -15.74 4.34
C HIS A 211 7.24 -16.23 4.16
N VAL A 212 6.71 -16.26 2.93
CA VAL A 212 5.36 -16.77 2.68
C VAL A 212 5.25 -18.25 3.07
N LEU A 213 6.29 -19.06 2.81
CA LEU A 213 6.30 -20.46 3.26
C LEU A 213 6.24 -20.57 4.77
N THR A 214 6.95 -19.72 5.54
CA THR A 214 6.98 -19.84 7.01
C THR A 214 5.66 -19.45 7.65
N ILE A 215 4.96 -18.44 7.12
CA ILE A 215 3.70 -17.95 7.69
C ILE A 215 2.44 -18.70 7.21
N LEU A 216 2.53 -19.52 6.15
CA LEU A 216 1.40 -20.34 5.71
C LEU A 216 1.14 -21.52 6.66
N LYS A 217 -0.13 -21.73 7.00
CA LYS A 217 -0.59 -22.97 7.65
C LYS A 217 -0.48 -24.15 6.68
N ALA A 218 -0.41 -25.37 7.22
CA ALA A 218 -0.64 -26.57 6.41
C ALA A 218 -2.07 -26.50 5.79
N GLY A 219 -2.18 -26.77 4.49
CA GLY A 219 -3.40 -26.57 3.71
C GLY A 219 -3.69 -25.13 3.31
N GLY A 220 -2.91 -24.15 3.79
CA GLY A 220 -3.01 -22.75 3.40
C GLY A 220 -2.52 -22.52 1.97
N ARG A 221 -3.02 -21.48 1.32
CA ARG A 221 -2.72 -21.16 -0.09
C ARG A 221 -2.17 -19.76 -0.27
N ALA A 222 -1.31 -19.57 -1.27
CA ALA A 222 -0.78 -18.26 -1.62
C ALA A 222 -0.86 -17.94 -3.11
N ALA A 223 -0.95 -16.65 -3.40
CA ALA A 223 -0.64 -16.08 -4.71
C ALA A 223 0.40 -14.96 -4.53
N ILE A 224 1.58 -15.15 -5.11
CA ILE A 224 2.71 -14.22 -5.00
C ILE A 224 3.12 -13.72 -6.38
N VAL A 225 3.24 -12.39 -6.53
CA VAL A 225 3.80 -11.78 -7.74
C VAL A 225 5.32 -11.78 -7.64
N LEU A 226 6.00 -12.36 -8.63
CA LEU A 226 7.47 -12.46 -8.67
C LEU A 226 8.02 -11.97 -10.00
N PRO A 227 9.12 -11.18 -10.02
CA PRO A 227 9.79 -10.86 -11.26
C PRO A 227 10.44 -12.11 -11.87
N ASP A 228 10.67 -12.12 -13.19
CA ASP A 228 11.34 -13.23 -13.89
C ASP A 228 12.70 -13.58 -13.25
N ASN A 229 13.39 -12.62 -12.64
CA ASN A 229 14.65 -12.83 -11.92
C ASN A 229 14.56 -13.97 -10.89
N CYS A 230 13.43 -14.14 -10.21
CA CYS A 230 13.23 -15.22 -9.23
C CYS A 230 13.31 -16.62 -9.84
N LEU A 231 13.25 -16.76 -11.17
CA LEU A 231 13.33 -18.05 -11.86
C LEU A 231 14.77 -18.47 -12.18
N PHE A 232 15.74 -17.54 -12.15
CA PHE A 232 17.10 -17.80 -12.62
C PHE A 232 18.21 -17.09 -11.82
N ALA A 233 17.87 -16.36 -10.77
CA ALA A 233 18.85 -15.81 -9.86
C ALA A 233 19.63 -16.91 -9.14
N ASP A 234 20.77 -16.52 -8.57
CA ASP A 234 21.50 -17.36 -7.61
C ASP A 234 20.53 -17.78 -6.48
N GLN A 235 20.69 -19.01 -6.00
CA GLN A 235 19.81 -19.65 -5.01
C GLN A 235 18.34 -19.85 -5.42
N ALA A 236 17.88 -19.38 -6.58
CA ALA A 236 16.49 -19.57 -7.02
C ALA A 236 16.11 -21.06 -7.07
N GLY A 237 16.99 -21.90 -7.63
CA GLY A 237 16.76 -23.35 -7.70
C GLY A 237 16.62 -24.00 -6.32
N GLU A 238 17.41 -23.57 -5.33
CA GLU A 238 17.36 -24.09 -3.96
C GLU A 238 16.05 -23.70 -3.26
N VAL A 239 15.63 -22.43 -3.39
CA VAL A 239 14.36 -21.95 -2.82
C VAL A 239 13.18 -22.64 -3.48
N PHE A 240 13.14 -22.72 -4.82
CA PHE A 240 12.03 -23.35 -5.53
C PHE A 240 11.99 -24.87 -5.36
N LYS A 241 13.13 -25.52 -5.08
CA LYS A 241 13.14 -26.92 -4.67
C LYS A 241 12.31 -27.12 -3.40
N ILE A 242 12.54 -26.30 -2.37
CA ILE A 242 11.76 -26.34 -1.12
C ILE A 242 10.29 -26.05 -1.40
N VAL A 243 9.99 -25.02 -2.21
CA VAL A 243 8.60 -24.72 -2.61
C VAL A 243 7.95 -25.96 -3.23
N THR A 244 8.63 -26.67 -4.14
CA THR A 244 8.04 -27.85 -4.80
C THR A 244 8.00 -29.10 -3.93
N GLU A 245 8.83 -29.21 -2.91
CA GLU A 245 8.81 -30.33 -1.95
C GLU A 245 7.72 -30.14 -0.88
N ASP A 246 7.57 -28.92 -0.38
CA ASP A 246 6.66 -28.62 0.74
C ASP A 246 5.29 -28.11 0.28
N CYS A 247 5.19 -27.59 -0.94
CA CYS A 247 3.97 -27.02 -1.48
C CYS A 247 3.62 -27.58 -2.86
N ASP A 248 2.33 -27.55 -3.15
CA ASP A 248 1.71 -27.89 -4.42
C ASP A 248 1.67 -26.62 -5.26
N LEU A 249 2.78 -26.32 -5.96
CA LEU A 249 2.91 -25.23 -6.93
C LEU A 249 2.15 -25.58 -8.20
N HIS A 250 0.84 -25.51 -8.12
CA HIS A 250 -0.03 -25.98 -9.20
C HIS A 250 -0.10 -25.02 -10.39
N THR A 251 0.20 -23.72 -10.25
CA THR A 251 0.00 -22.76 -11.35
C THR A 251 0.99 -21.60 -11.35
N VAL A 252 1.49 -21.25 -12.54
CA VAL A 252 2.27 -20.04 -12.82
C VAL A 252 1.64 -19.26 -13.97
N LEU A 253 1.20 -18.04 -13.71
CA LEU A 253 0.71 -17.10 -14.72
C LEU A 253 1.84 -16.16 -15.13
N ARG A 254 2.26 -16.17 -16.40
CA ARG A 254 3.21 -15.19 -16.94
C ARG A 254 2.45 -13.94 -17.35
N LEU A 255 2.68 -12.83 -16.65
CA LEU A 255 1.94 -11.59 -16.89
C LEU A 255 2.34 -10.93 -18.22
N PRO A 256 1.39 -10.23 -18.89
CA PRO A 256 1.66 -9.43 -20.08
C PRO A 256 2.80 -8.42 -19.88
N ARG A 257 3.42 -8.00 -20.98
CA ARG A 257 4.38 -6.90 -20.92
C ARG A 257 3.65 -5.61 -20.55
N GLY A 258 4.29 -4.76 -19.76
CA GLY A 258 3.71 -3.47 -19.39
C GLY A 258 2.70 -3.50 -18.25
N THR A 259 2.42 -4.66 -17.64
CA THR A 259 1.53 -4.77 -16.46
C THR A 259 1.92 -3.85 -15.30
N PHE A 260 3.22 -3.56 -15.13
CA PHE A 260 3.70 -2.64 -14.09
C PHE A 260 4.17 -1.29 -14.62
N THR A 261 4.01 -1.01 -15.92
CA THR A 261 4.33 0.31 -16.49
C THR A 261 3.27 1.35 -16.05
N PRO A 262 3.64 2.60 -15.70
CA PRO A 262 4.97 3.20 -15.74
C PRO A 262 5.79 3.02 -14.45
N TYR A 263 5.28 2.32 -13.43
CA TYR A 263 5.90 2.22 -12.10
C TYR A 263 7.21 1.43 -12.10
N SER A 264 7.23 0.32 -12.81
CA SER A 264 8.40 -0.54 -12.98
C SER A 264 8.54 -0.89 -14.46
N PRO A 265 8.97 0.09 -15.28
CA PRO A 265 9.07 -0.10 -16.73
C PRO A 265 10.00 -1.26 -17.06
N GLY A 266 9.57 -2.13 -17.97
CA GLY A 266 10.37 -3.27 -18.42
C GLY A 266 10.37 -4.49 -17.48
N VAL A 267 9.78 -4.39 -16.28
CA VAL A 267 9.64 -5.57 -15.40
C VAL A 267 8.73 -6.59 -16.06
N LYS A 268 9.26 -7.82 -16.17
CA LYS A 268 8.53 -9.03 -16.52
C LYS A 268 8.26 -9.78 -15.23
N ALA A 269 7.00 -10.09 -14.97
CA ALA A 269 6.58 -10.72 -13.73
C ALA A 269 5.63 -11.87 -13.97
N ASN A 270 5.48 -12.71 -12.95
CA ASN A 270 4.67 -13.89 -12.93
C ASN A 270 3.85 -13.90 -11.64
N VAL A 271 2.73 -14.62 -11.63
CA VAL A 271 2.02 -14.95 -10.39
C VAL A 271 2.16 -16.45 -10.15
N ALA A 272 2.76 -16.82 -9.01
CA ALA A 272 2.88 -18.20 -8.59
C ALA A 272 1.77 -18.52 -7.58
N PHE A 273 1.04 -19.61 -7.81
CA PHE A 273 -0.04 -20.08 -6.96
C PHE A 273 0.34 -21.44 -6.37
N PHE A 274 0.30 -21.55 -5.04
CA PHE A 274 0.66 -22.79 -4.36
C PHE A 274 -0.13 -23.03 -3.08
N THR A 275 -0.27 -24.31 -2.71
CA THR A 275 -0.90 -24.76 -1.46
C THR A 275 0.09 -25.55 -0.60
N LYS A 276 0.25 -25.21 0.68
CA LYS A 276 1.25 -25.83 1.57
C LYS A 276 0.80 -27.20 2.08
N GLY A 277 1.74 -28.13 2.23
CA GLY A 277 1.55 -29.42 2.90
C GLY A 277 1.44 -30.63 1.97
N ARG A 278 1.65 -30.43 0.67
CA ARG A 278 1.75 -31.52 -0.32
C ARG A 278 2.83 -31.16 -1.32
N PRO A 279 3.64 -32.10 -1.81
CA PRO A 279 4.63 -31.82 -2.84
C PRO A 279 3.94 -31.49 -4.17
N THR A 280 4.64 -30.74 -5.02
CA THR A 280 4.26 -30.45 -6.40
C THR A 280 4.40 -31.69 -7.26
N ASP A 281 3.33 -32.06 -7.95
CA ASP A 281 3.35 -33.11 -8.98
C ASP A 281 3.37 -32.50 -10.39
N THR A 282 2.43 -31.59 -10.67
CA THR A 282 2.25 -30.96 -11.98
C THR A 282 2.11 -29.45 -11.84
N VAL A 283 2.82 -28.68 -12.69
CA VAL A 283 2.72 -27.22 -12.76
C VAL A 283 2.06 -26.78 -14.07
N TRP A 284 0.96 -26.04 -13.98
CA TRP A 284 0.32 -25.40 -15.14
C TRP A 284 0.92 -24.03 -15.40
N ILE A 285 1.47 -23.80 -16.59
CA ILE A 285 1.99 -22.50 -17.01
C ILE A 285 1.03 -21.86 -18.00
N TYR A 286 0.47 -20.71 -17.64
CA TYR A 286 -0.32 -19.89 -18.56
C TYR A 286 0.52 -18.71 -19.07
N ASP A 287 0.80 -18.67 -20.37
CA ASP A 287 1.56 -17.59 -20.99
C ASP A 287 0.64 -16.48 -21.51
N ALA A 288 0.38 -15.47 -20.68
CA ALA A 288 -0.33 -14.25 -21.07
C ALA A 288 0.61 -13.16 -21.61
N ARG A 289 1.84 -13.51 -22.03
CA ARG A 289 2.90 -12.56 -22.37
C ARG A 289 3.36 -12.68 -23.82
N THR A 290 3.57 -13.89 -24.29
CA THR A 290 4.08 -14.13 -25.65
C THR A 290 2.99 -13.83 -26.67
N ASN A 291 3.29 -13.01 -27.68
CA ASN A 291 2.35 -12.56 -28.72
C ASN A 291 1.08 -11.85 -28.19
N VAL A 292 1.11 -11.39 -26.93
CA VAL A 292 0.06 -10.55 -26.35
C VAL A 292 0.50 -9.08 -26.44
N PRO A 293 -0.35 -8.17 -26.95
CA PRO A 293 -0.08 -6.74 -26.90
C PRO A 293 0.26 -6.29 -25.47
N GLY A 294 1.28 -5.44 -25.34
CA GLY A 294 1.65 -4.91 -24.04
C GLY A 294 0.54 -4.04 -23.45
N ILE A 295 0.28 -4.17 -22.16
CA ILE A 295 -0.71 -3.35 -21.45
C ILE A 295 -0.19 -1.91 -21.40
N THR A 296 -0.97 -0.98 -21.93
CA THR A 296 -0.69 0.45 -21.82
C THR A 296 -1.59 1.10 -20.77
N LYS A 297 -1.26 2.33 -20.35
CA LYS A 297 -2.11 3.11 -19.42
C LYS A 297 -3.50 3.38 -20.01
N LYS A 298 -3.68 3.32 -21.33
CA LYS A 298 -4.98 3.54 -21.98
C LYS A 298 -5.88 2.31 -21.93
N ASP A 299 -5.31 1.12 -21.71
CA ASP A 299 -5.99 -0.17 -21.77
C ASP A 299 -6.33 -0.72 -20.37
N ARG A 300 -6.11 0.09 -19.31
CA ARG A 300 -6.52 -0.18 -17.93
C ARG A 300 -7.71 0.69 -17.57
#